data_AF-A0A485PIL3-F1
#
_entry.id   AF-A0A485PIL3-F1
#
_cell.length_a   1.000
_cell.length_b   1.000
_cell.length_c   1.000
_cell.angle_alpha   90.00
_cell.angle_beta   90.00
_cell.angle_gamma   90.00
#
_symmetry.space_group_name_H-M   'P 1'
#
loop_
_entity.id
_entity.type
_entity.pdbx_description
1 polymer ?
#
loop_
_entity_poly.entity_id
_entity_poly.type
_entity_poly.pdbx_seq_one_letter_code
_entity_poly.pdbx_strand_id
1 'polypeptide(L)'
;MPREKEGKQKTKGTPLPIVPILQKFLKTYQKHCAQTQTSVCPAIKQDLKTSINNEQILRKFMLVRPDDSPPSILPISLEPLLMTIRDECYLLGKEICIWGLQLSNPEIARLASLLELKGCATCPFTTLELIDCRMDLWSLQRLGRALPCSYLHSLVLDYCRFRNEEIESIFSGLENNQRLQVLSLRYCGLGPQNGPRLGSIICQSSICELHLDGNYLQCSGALALLRPIAEYAEMQGKDQPDTRNSPQQLQAQQRASSTSNRITKPSGAETGKTASGKERRKKGIKKIKDSAGPWLVKLYLADNGIDGKGKEGENGLLEFTQILTW
;
A
#
# COMPACT_ATOMS: atom_id res chain seq x y z
N MET A 1 -7.17 -44.60 38.50
CA MET A 1 -6.92 -43.83 37.26
C MET A 1 -7.88 -42.65 37.20
N PRO A 2 -7.56 -41.55 36.50
CA PRO A 2 -6.29 -40.86 36.40
C PRO A 2 -6.34 -39.50 37.13
N ARG A 3 -5.17 -38.94 37.50
CA ARG A 3 -5.10 -37.55 37.99
C ARG A 3 -5.22 -36.61 36.79
N GLU A 4 -6.11 -35.63 36.87
CA GLU A 4 -6.13 -34.52 35.90
C GLU A 4 -4.81 -33.77 35.97
N LYS A 5 -4.13 -33.66 34.83
CA LYS A 5 -2.94 -32.82 34.70
C LYS A 5 -3.40 -31.41 34.42
N GLU A 6 -3.19 -30.51 35.38
CA GLU A 6 -3.25 -29.07 35.11
C GLU A 6 -2.32 -28.76 33.93
N GLY A 7 -2.92 -28.44 32.79
CA GLY A 7 -2.20 -28.00 31.62
C GLY A 7 -1.60 -26.64 31.91
N LYS A 8 -0.32 -26.59 32.28
CA LYS A 8 0.46 -25.35 32.36
C LYS A 8 0.25 -24.55 31.07
N GLN A 9 -0.58 -23.51 31.14
CA GLN A 9 -0.69 -22.53 30.07
C GLN A 9 0.71 -21.98 29.82
N LYS A 10 1.19 -22.11 28.58
CA LYS A 10 2.46 -21.51 28.19
C LYS A 10 2.37 -20.02 28.48
N THR A 11 3.32 -19.52 29.25
CA THR A 11 3.41 -18.13 29.67
C THR A 11 3.26 -17.21 28.47
N LYS A 12 2.27 -16.32 28.51
CA LYS A 12 2.21 -15.16 27.63
C LYS A 12 3.57 -14.45 27.75
N GLY A 13 4.17 -14.08 26.61
CA GLY A 13 5.42 -13.34 26.60
C GLY A 13 5.29 -12.06 27.42
N THR A 14 6.39 -11.65 28.05
CA THR A 14 6.45 -10.42 28.88
C THR A 14 5.81 -9.25 28.12
N PRO A 15 4.88 -8.49 28.74
CA PRO A 15 4.30 -7.32 28.09
C PRO A 15 5.39 -6.38 27.59
N LEU A 16 5.22 -5.86 26.37
CA LEU A 16 6.13 -4.87 25.80
C LEU A 16 6.16 -3.64 26.74
N PRO A 17 7.34 -3.10 27.09
CA PRO A 17 7.46 -1.94 27.98
C PRO A 17 7.13 -0.64 27.22
N ILE A 18 5.86 -0.49 26.83
CA ILE A 18 5.34 0.60 25.99
C ILE A 18 5.67 1.97 26.60
N VAL A 19 5.36 2.16 27.89
CA VAL A 19 5.58 3.44 28.59
C VAL A 19 7.06 3.87 28.58
N PRO A 20 8.04 3.03 29.01
CA PRO A 20 9.46 3.35 28.85
C PRO A 20 9.89 3.67 27.41
N ILE A 21 9.41 2.91 26.41
CA ILE A 21 9.74 3.14 24.99
C ILE A 21 9.26 4.53 24.54
N LEU A 22 8.00 4.87 24.81
CA LEU A 22 7.43 6.16 24.40
C LEU A 22 7.99 7.34 25.19
N GLN A 23 8.30 7.17 26.48
CA GLN A 23 8.99 8.18 27.27
C GLN A 23 10.41 8.45 26.75
N LYS A 24 11.14 7.41 26.33
CA LYS A 24 12.46 7.56 25.70
C LYS A 24 12.33 8.27 24.34
N PHE A 25 11.41 7.83 23.49
CA PHE A 25 11.10 8.46 22.20
C PHE A 25 10.77 9.94 22.34
N LEU A 26 9.89 10.32 23.28
CA LEU A 26 9.52 11.72 23.50
C LEU A 26 10.71 12.59 23.93
N LYS A 27 11.60 12.07 24.78
CA LYS A 27 12.84 12.78 25.19
C LYS A 27 13.80 12.95 24.02
N THR A 28 14.01 11.89 23.23
CA THR A 28 14.89 11.92 22.05
C THR A 28 14.35 12.84 20.96
N TYR A 29 13.03 12.85 20.70
CA TYR A 29 12.38 13.80 19.79
C TYR A 29 12.56 15.25 20.22
N GLN A 30 12.32 15.57 21.50
CA GLN A 30 12.54 16.92 22.04
C GLN A 30 14.02 17.36 21.92
N LYS A 31 14.96 16.45 22.16
CA LYS A 31 16.40 16.69 21.97
C LYS A 31 16.72 17.01 20.51
N HIS A 32 16.22 16.22 19.55
CA HIS A 32 16.46 16.47 18.13
C HIS A 32 15.81 17.77 17.65
N CYS A 33 14.62 18.14 18.14
CA CYS A 33 14.00 19.44 17.84
C CYS A 33 14.90 20.61 18.29
N ALA A 34 15.47 20.52 19.50
CA ALA A 34 16.42 21.53 19.98
C ALA A 34 17.72 21.56 19.16
N GLN A 35 18.26 20.40 18.77
CA GLN A 35 19.47 20.30 17.94
C GLN A 35 19.30 20.88 16.53
N THR A 36 18.11 20.73 15.94
CA THR A 36 17.78 21.19 14.58
C THR A 36 17.06 22.55 14.55
N GLN A 37 16.96 23.23 15.69
CA GLN A 37 16.39 24.57 15.83
C GLN A 37 14.94 24.69 15.29
N THR A 38 14.12 23.68 15.57
CA THR A 38 12.70 23.57 15.14
C THR A 38 11.78 23.48 16.36
N SER A 39 10.55 23.93 16.20
CA SER A 39 9.52 23.71 17.20
C SER A 39 9.17 22.22 17.33
N VAL A 40 8.85 21.79 18.55
CA VAL A 40 8.29 20.46 18.83
C VAL A 40 6.84 20.46 18.36
N CYS A 41 6.46 19.53 17.47
CA CYS A 41 5.09 19.45 16.97
C CYS A 41 4.08 19.21 18.12
N PRO A 42 3.05 20.07 18.28
CA PRO A 42 2.05 19.91 19.33
C PRO A 42 1.30 18.58 19.26
N ALA A 43 0.88 18.16 18.06
CA ALA A 43 0.15 16.91 17.84
C ALA A 43 0.99 15.69 18.28
N ILE A 44 2.21 15.51 17.74
CA ILE A 44 3.12 14.43 18.15
C ILE A 44 3.36 14.42 19.67
N LYS A 45 3.55 15.59 20.29
CA LYS A 45 3.75 15.72 21.73
C LYS A 45 2.52 15.31 22.53
N GLN A 46 1.31 15.62 22.04
CA GLN A 46 0.04 15.24 22.64
C GLN A 46 -0.24 13.75 22.46
N ASP A 47 -0.03 13.21 21.26
CA ASP A 47 -0.24 11.79 20.95
C ASP A 47 0.69 10.88 21.76
N LEU A 48 1.97 11.26 21.88
CA LEU A 48 2.93 10.55 22.74
C LEU A 48 2.51 10.59 24.22
N LYS A 49 2.10 11.75 24.74
CA LYS A 49 1.63 11.87 26.14
C LYS A 49 0.37 11.03 26.39
N THR A 50 -0.61 11.09 25.50
CA THR A 50 -1.86 10.33 25.59
C THR A 50 -1.57 8.82 25.54
N SER A 51 -0.69 8.40 24.62
CA SER A 51 -0.26 7.00 24.50
C SER A 51 0.51 6.51 25.73
N ILE A 52 1.35 7.36 26.34
CA ILE A 52 2.03 7.08 27.62
C ILE A 52 1.02 6.90 28.76
N ASN A 53 0.06 7.83 28.90
CA ASN A 53 -0.92 7.78 29.99
C ASN A 53 -1.88 6.59 29.88
N ASN A 54 -2.19 6.16 28.66
CA ASN A 54 -3.12 5.06 28.38
C ASN A 54 -2.42 3.70 28.20
N GLU A 55 -1.08 3.64 28.34
CA GLU A 55 -0.23 2.46 28.06
C GLU A 55 -0.41 1.88 26.63
N GLN A 56 -0.72 2.73 25.65
CA GLN A 56 -1.04 2.34 24.27
C GLN A 56 0.14 2.51 23.31
N ILE A 57 0.19 1.67 22.28
CA ILE A 57 1.19 1.77 21.21
C ILE A 57 0.80 2.93 20.26
N LEU A 58 1.68 3.93 20.13
CA LEU A 58 1.51 4.99 19.13
C LEU A 58 1.79 4.45 17.71
N ARG A 59 0.74 4.34 16.89
CA ARG A 59 0.84 3.81 15.52
C ARG A 59 0.93 4.88 14.43
N LYS A 60 0.34 6.04 14.66
CA LYS A 60 0.24 7.17 13.70
C LYS A 60 1.06 8.34 14.24
N PHE A 61 1.87 8.96 13.39
CA PHE A 61 2.56 10.21 13.71
C PHE A 61 1.97 11.35 12.88
N MET A 62 1.31 12.31 13.56
CA MET A 62 0.71 13.50 12.94
C MET A 62 1.68 14.69 13.03
N LEU A 63 2.34 15.02 11.92
CA LEU A 63 3.18 16.20 11.78
C LEU A 63 2.41 17.30 11.03
N VAL A 64 1.71 18.15 11.78
CA VAL A 64 0.88 19.22 11.24
C VAL A 64 1.49 20.59 11.53
N ARG A 65 1.30 21.55 10.61
CA ARG A 65 1.50 22.97 10.92
C ARG A 65 0.41 23.41 11.93
N PRO A 66 0.75 24.13 13.01
CA PRO A 66 -0.25 24.77 13.87
C PRO A 66 -0.88 25.94 13.11
N ASP A 67 -2.21 25.97 13.03
CA ASP A 67 -2.95 26.92 12.19
C ASP A 67 -2.75 28.40 12.60
N ASP A 68 -2.51 28.66 13.89
CA ASP A 68 -2.45 30.01 14.49
C ASP A 68 -1.10 30.35 15.15
N SER A 69 0.04 29.85 14.64
CA SER A 69 1.34 30.23 15.24
C SER A 69 1.69 31.71 15.00
N PRO A 70 1.86 32.55 16.03
CA PRO A 70 2.41 33.88 15.86
C PRO A 70 3.83 33.82 15.27
N PRO A 71 4.30 34.88 14.58
CA PRO A 71 5.55 34.89 13.81
C PRO A 71 6.85 34.67 14.63
N SER A 72 6.75 34.53 15.96
CA SER A 72 7.87 34.22 16.86
C SER A 72 8.12 32.72 17.05
N ILE A 73 7.28 31.83 16.51
CA ILE A 73 7.45 30.38 16.67
C ILE A 73 8.33 29.84 15.53
N LEU A 74 9.39 29.12 15.89
CA LEU A 74 10.27 28.46 14.91
C LEU A 74 9.46 27.48 14.04
N PRO A 75 9.76 27.34 12.74
CA PRO A 75 9.03 26.40 11.88
C PRO A 75 9.13 24.97 12.42
N ILE A 76 8.18 24.13 12.03
CA ILE A 76 8.21 22.69 12.31
C ILE A 76 8.87 21.98 11.11
N SER A 77 9.90 21.19 11.41
CA SER A 77 10.58 20.31 10.45
C SER A 77 10.20 18.83 10.67
N LEU A 78 10.27 18.05 9.59
CA LEU A 78 10.16 16.59 9.59
C LEU A 78 11.42 15.91 10.13
N GLU A 79 12.58 16.56 10.00
CA GLU A 79 13.89 16.01 10.36
C GLU A 79 13.95 15.34 11.75
N PRO A 80 13.50 15.98 12.85
CA PRO A 80 13.63 15.39 14.18
C PRO A 80 12.83 14.11 14.35
N LEU A 81 11.67 14.00 13.67
CA LEU A 81 10.84 12.81 13.73
C LEU A 81 11.56 11.63 13.05
N LEU A 82 12.12 11.85 11.86
CA LEU A 82 12.88 10.83 11.13
C LEU A 82 14.15 10.42 11.89
N MET A 83 14.87 11.37 12.50
CA MET A 83 15.99 11.09 13.39
C MET A 83 15.56 10.22 14.57
N THR A 84 14.47 10.58 15.27
CA THR A 84 13.99 9.83 16.44
C THR A 84 13.56 8.40 16.07
N ILE A 85 12.80 8.23 14.99
CA ILE A 85 12.36 6.92 14.49
C ILE A 85 13.56 5.99 14.26
N ARG A 86 14.66 6.53 13.71
CA ARG A 86 15.89 5.81 13.45
C ARG A 86 16.68 5.51 14.74
N ASP A 87 16.98 6.53 15.54
CA ASP A 87 17.84 6.42 16.73
C ASP A 87 17.20 5.59 17.85
N GLU A 88 15.86 5.56 17.91
CA GLU A 88 15.09 4.74 18.84
C GLU A 88 14.64 3.39 18.25
N CYS A 89 14.99 3.09 16.99
CA CYS A 89 14.56 1.90 16.25
C CYS A 89 13.05 1.63 16.40
N TYR A 90 12.21 2.64 16.14
CA TYR A 90 10.78 2.58 16.49
C TYR A 90 9.95 1.74 15.51
N LEU A 91 9.95 0.41 15.71
CA LEU A 91 9.29 -0.57 14.81
C LEU A 91 7.77 -0.73 15.03
N LEU A 92 7.16 0.03 15.94
CA LEU A 92 5.74 -0.12 16.29
C LEU A 92 4.79 0.78 15.47
N GLY A 93 5.35 1.76 14.75
CA GLY A 93 4.62 2.67 13.88
C GLY A 93 3.94 1.97 12.70
N LYS A 94 2.99 2.67 12.07
CA LYS A 94 2.23 2.23 10.90
C LYS A 94 2.01 3.37 9.90
N GLU A 95 1.79 4.58 10.38
CA GLU A 95 1.38 5.72 9.56
C GLU A 95 2.25 6.94 9.87
N ILE A 96 2.71 7.63 8.83
CA ILE A 96 3.31 8.96 8.92
C ILE A 96 2.43 9.91 8.12
N CYS A 97 1.97 10.98 8.77
CA CYS A 97 1.04 11.94 8.21
C CYS A 97 1.64 13.34 8.36
N ILE A 98 1.82 14.04 7.25
CA ILE A 98 2.53 15.31 7.20
C ILE A 98 1.65 16.30 6.44
N TRP A 99 1.12 17.32 7.13
CA TRP A 99 0.09 18.19 6.57
C TRP A 99 0.49 19.67 6.61
N GLY A 100 0.42 20.36 5.47
CA GLY A 100 0.67 21.80 5.35
C GLY A 100 2.15 22.23 5.46
N LEU A 101 3.10 21.31 5.34
CA LEU A 101 4.54 21.61 5.45
C LEU A 101 5.19 21.89 4.08
N GLN A 102 6.20 22.76 4.08
CA GLN A 102 7.15 22.84 2.98
C GLN A 102 8.31 21.90 3.30
N LEU A 103 8.46 20.84 2.52
CA LEU A 103 9.42 19.77 2.77
C LEU A 103 10.68 20.00 1.94
N SER A 104 11.82 20.06 2.62
CA SER A 104 13.12 20.26 1.99
C SER A 104 13.68 18.97 1.40
N ASN A 105 14.55 19.12 0.40
CA ASN A 105 15.18 18.00 -0.29
C ASN A 105 15.91 17.03 0.68
N PRO A 106 16.62 17.48 1.74
CA PRO A 106 17.18 16.58 2.75
C PRO A 106 16.14 15.80 3.57
N GLU A 107 15.01 16.42 3.92
CA GLU A 107 13.92 15.75 4.65
C GLU A 107 13.26 14.66 3.79
N ILE A 108 12.95 14.98 2.53
CA ILE A 108 12.41 14.00 1.58
C ILE A 108 13.42 12.90 1.27
N ALA A 109 14.72 13.23 1.16
CA ALA A 109 15.77 12.22 0.99
C ALA A 109 15.82 11.23 2.15
N ARG A 110 15.65 11.69 3.39
CA ARG A 110 15.64 10.85 4.60
C ARG A 110 14.34 10.07 4.75
N LEU A 111 13.19 10.67 4.43
CA LEU A 111 11.90 9.98 4.37
C LEU A 111 11.95 8.84 3.34
N ALA A 112 12.43 9.12 2.14
CA ALA A 112 12.61 8.13 1.09
C ALA A 112 13.57 7.01 1.50
N SER A 113 14.70 7.34 2.15
CA SER A 113 15.63 6.35 2.71
C SER A 113 15.01 5.52 3.85
N LEU A 114 14.10 6.08 4.67
CA LEU A 114 13.34 5.35 5.69
C LEU A 114 12.37 4.35 5.04
N LEU A 115 11.69 4.73 3.96
CA LEU A 115 10.79 3.85 3.20
C LEU A 115 11.54 2.72 2.50
N GLU A 116 12.74 3.01 1.98
CA GLU A 116 13.60 2.07 1.25
C GLU A 116 14.27 1.00 2.13
N LEU A 117 14.18 1.07 3.46
CA LEU A 117 14.89 0.17 4.38
C LEU A 117 14.57 -1.31 4.14
N LYS A 118 15.44 -1.93 3.33
CA LYS A 118 15.52 -3.36 3.04
C LYS A 118 16.76 -3.90 3.76
N GLY A 119 16.56 -4.59 4.89
CA GLY A 119 17.66 -5.11 5.69
C GLY A 119 17.22 -5.66 7.06
N CYS A 120 18.12 -5.57 8.04
CA CYS A 120 17.99 -6.21 9.36
C CYS A 120 16.79 -5.69 10.19
N ALA A 121 16.25 -4.51 9.85
CA ALA A 121 14.96 -4.02 10.31
C ALA A 121 14.13 -3.57 9.10
N THR A 122 12.91 -4.08 8.98
CA THR A 122 11.93 -3.65 7.99
C THR A 122 11.34 -2.29 8.36
N CYS A 123 11.17 -1.39 7.39
CA CYS A 123 10.36 -0.19 7.60
C CYS A 123 8.96 -0.59 8.11
N PRO A 124 8.50 -0.09 9.28
CA PRO A 124 7.25 -0.54 9.88
C PRO A 124 6.01 0.14 9.27
N PHE A 125 6.23 1.25 8.55
CA PHE A 125 5.21 2.13 8.01
C PHE A 125 4.59 1.58 6.73
N THR A 126 3.27 1.49 6.72
CA THR A 126 2.44 1.00 5.62
C THR A 126 1.60 2.10 4.99
N THR A 127 1.51 3.27 5.63
CA THR A 127 0.77 4.44 5.14
C THR A 127 1.65 5.68 5.19
N LEU A 128 1.66 6.44 4.11
CA LEU A 128 2.24 7.79 4.05
C LEU A 128 1.18 8.76 3.54
N GLU A 129 0.91 9.80 4.32
CA GLU A 129 0.07 10.94 3.91
C GLU A 129 0.94 12.20 3.85
N LEU A 130 1.02 12.83 2.67
CA LEU A 130 1.59 14.15 2.44
C LEU A 130 0.46 15.05 1.92
N ILE A 131 -0.19 15.81 2.80
CA ILE A 131 -1.38 16.62 2.45
C ILE A 131 -0.98 18.10 2.43
N ASP A 132 -1.32 18.83 1.37
CA ASP A 132 -0.88 20.23 1.15
C ASP A 132 0.64 20.43 1.40
N CYS A 133 1.43 19.44 0.97
CA CYS A 133 2.89 19.46 1.13
C CYS A 133 3.54 20.10 -0.09
N ARG A 134 4.37 21.13 0.13
CA ARG A 134 5.18 21.73 -0.94
C ARG A 134 6.50 20.98 -1.06
N MET A 135 6.74 20.41 -2.24
CA MET A 135 7.95 19.68 -2.62
C MET A 135 8.41 20.19 -4.00
N ASP A 136 9.72 20.16 -4.26
CA ASP A 136 10.26 20.44 -5.60
C ASP A 136 10.31 19.18 -6.48
N LEU A 137 10.62 19.36 -7.77
CA LEU A 137 10.77 18.26 -8.73
C LEU A 137 11.80 17.22 -8.26
N TRP A 138 12.93 17.65 -7.68
CA TRP A 138 13.95 16.74 -7.17
C TRP A 138 13.41 15.86 -6.04
N SER A 139 12.64 16.44 -5.12
CA SER A 139 12.00 15.74 -4.01
C SER A 139 11.00 14.70 -4.50
N LEU A 140 10.19 15.05 -5.49
CA LEU A 140 9.23 14.10 -6.09
C LEU A 140 9.93 12.98 -6.86
N GLN A 141 11.03 13.27 -7.57
CA GLN A 141 11.90 12.25 -8.16
C GLN A 141 12.54 11.34 -7.10
N ARG A 142 13.00 11.91 -5.97
CA ARG A 142 13.60 11.16 -4.86
C ARG A 142 12.58 10.25 -4.16
N LEU A 143 11.35 10.73 -3.97
CA LEU A 143 10.23 9.98 -3.41
C LEU A 143 9.77 8.88 -4.38
N GLY A 144 9.55 9.21 -5.66
CA GLY A 144 9.16 8.24 -6.69
C GLY A 144 10.11 7.06 -6.78
N ARG A 145 11.43 7.29 -6.74
CA ARG A 145 12.46 6.23 -6.71
C ARG A 145 12.37 5.29 -5.49
N ALA A 146 11.80 5.75 -4.37
CA ALA A 146 11.62 4.93 -3.17
C ALA A 146 10.37 4.04 -3.23
N LEU A 147 9.34 4.43 -3.98
CA LEU A 147 8.05 3.73 -4.01
C LEU A 147 8.16 2.23 -4.39
N PRO A 148 8.93 1.81 -5.42
CA PRO A 148 9.13 0.38 -5.75
C PRO A 148 9.85 -0.42 -4.65
N CYS A 149 10.55 0.27 -3.75
CA CYS A 149 11.29 -0.32 -2.65
C CYS A 149 10.54 -0.29 -1.32
N SER A 150 9.44 0.45 -1.23
CA SER A 150 8.71 0.70 0.01
C SER A 150 7.85 -0.48 0.47
N TYR A 151 7.40 -0.41 1.73
CA TYR A 151 6.38 -1.30 2.31
C TYR A 151 4.99 -0.64 2.37
N LEU A 152 4.80 0.45 1.63
CA LEU A 152 3.53 1.18 1.61
C LEU A 152 2.43 0.35 0.95
N HIS A 153 1.28 0.33 1.62
CA HIS A 153 0.00 -0.15 1.13
C HIS A 153 -0.93 1.03 0.81
N SER A 154 -0.71 2.19 1.44
CA SER A 154 -1.43 3.45 1.17
C SER A 154 -0.47 4.63 0.98
N LEU A 155 -0.74 5.43 -0.04
CA LEU A 155 -0.05 6.69 -0.35
C LEU A 155 -1.10 7.76 -0.66
N VAL A 156 -1.08 8.84 0.13
CA VAL A 156 -1.95 10.00 -0.04
C VAL A 156 -1.06 11.21 -0.31
N LEU A 157 -1.27 11.89 -1.45
CA LEU A 157 -0.56 13.11 -1.83
C LEU A 157 -1.55 14.29 -2.06
N ASP A 158 -2.71 14.25 -1.40
CA ASP A 158 -3.81 15.18 -1.63
C ASP A 158 -3.40 16.66 -1.48
N TYR A 159 -3.97 17.52 -2.30
CA TYR A 159 -3.66 18.96 -2.40
C TYR A 159 -2.20 19.30 -2.79
N CYS A 160 -1.33 18.30 -3.02
CA CYS A 160 -0.01 18.54 -3.63
C CYS A 160 -0.20 18.82 -5.13
N ARG A 161 -0.21 20.09 -5.52
CA ARG A 161 -0.39 20.50 -6.92
C ARG A 161 0.85 20.18 -7.75
N PHE A 162 0.70 19.32 -8.77
CA PHE A 162 1.80 18.87 -9.62
C PHE A 162 1.76 19.47 -11.03
N ARG A 163 2.95 19.73 -11.59
CA ARG A 163 3.18 19.84 -13.04
C ARG A 163 3.36 18.44 -13.65
N ASN A 164 3.26 18.33 -14.98
CA ASN A 164 3.35 17.03 -15.67
C ASN A 164 4.66 16.26 -15.35
N GLU A 165 5.82 16.93 -15.38
CA GLU A 165 7.11 16.32 -15.04
C GLU A 165 7.20 15.85 -13.57
N GLU A 166 6.50 16.56 -12.68
CA GLU A 166 6.46 16.31 -11.24
C GLU A 166 5.62 15.06 -10.93
N ILE A 167 4.44 14.91 -11.55
CA ILE A 167 3.61 13.71 -11.38
C ILE A 167 4.19 12.48 -12.10
N GLU A 168 4.82 12.63 -13.29
CA GLU A 168 5.47 11.51 -13.98
C GLU A 168 6.57 10.85 -13.14
N SER A 169 7.21 11.63 -12.25
CA SER A 169 8.19 11.13 -11.30
C SER A 169 7.59 10.17 -10.27
N ILE A 170 6.36 10.44 -9.82
CA ILE A 170 5.59 9.55 -8.92
C ILE A 170 5.04 8.35 -9.69
N PHE A 171 4.43 8.59 -10.85
CA PHE A 171 3.90 7.55 -11.74
C PHE A 171 4.94 6.50 -12.11
N SER A 172 6.17 6.91 -12.44
CA SER A 172 7.29 6.00 -12.71
C SER A 172 7.71 5.16 -11.48
N GLY A 173 7.44 5.64 -10.26
CA GLY A 173 7.64 4.88 -9.02
C GLY A 173 6.50 3.91 -8.67
N LEU A 174 5.35 4.05 -9.33
CA LEU A 174 4.17 3.19 -9.16
C LEU A 174 4.07 2.10 -10.25
N GLU A 175 4.80 2.27 -11.35
CA GLU A 175 4.89 1.30 -12.44
C GLU A 175 5.35 -0.08 -11.91
N ASN A 176 4.55 -1.12 -12.18
CA ASN A 176 4.73 -2.47 -11.65
C ASN A 176 4.75 -2.61 -10.09
N ASN A 177 4.21 -1.64 -9.34
CA ASN A 177 4.20 -1.70 -7.87
C ASN A 177 3.21 -2.75 -7.33
N GLN A 178 3.72 -3.81 -6.70
CA GLN A 178 2.93 -4.95 -6.20
C GLN A 178 2.66 -4.91 -4.69
N ARG A 179 2.55 -3.71 -4.11
CA ARG A 179 2.30 -3.53 -2.67
C ARG A 179 1.30 -2.43 -2.38
N LEU A 180 1.38 -1.33 -3.12
CA LEU A 180 0.45 -0.22 -2.95
C LEU A 180 -0.95 -0.66 -3.39
N GLN A 181 -1.92 -0.48 -2.49
CA GLN A 181 -3.33 -0.83 -2.68
C GLN A 181 -4.21 0.42 -2.78
N VAL A 182 -3.88 1.46 -2.00
CA VAL A 182 -4.61 2.73 -1.95
C VAL A 182 -3.71 3.85 -2.48
N LEU A 183 -4.21 4.60 -3.47
CA LEU A 183 -3.58 5.82 -3.97
C LEU A 183 -4.58 6.97 -3.93
N SER A 184 -4.19 8.09 -3.32
CA SER A 184 -4.97 9.33 -3.31
C SER A 184 -4.16 10.48 -3.88
N LEU A 185 -4.72 11.12 -4.91
CA LEU A 185 -4.17 12.27 -5.64
C LEU A 185 -5.25 13.36 -5.78
N ARG A 186 -6.06 13.59 -4.73
CA ARG A 186 -7.18 14.54 -4.79
C ARG A 186 -6.68 15.97 -4.87
N TYR A 187 -7.36 16.82 -5.64
CA TYR A 187 -7.00 18.23 -5.82
C TYR A 187 -5.53 18.48 -6.23
N CYS A 188 -4.88 17.50 -6.87
CA CYS A 188 -3.49 17.59 -7.33
C CYS A 188 -3.31 18.36 -8.66
N GLY A 189 -4.41 18.76 -9.31
CA GLY A 189 -4.39 19.48 -10.59
C GLY A 189 -4.12 18.59 -11.80
N LEU A 190 -4.45 17.30 -11.72
CA LEU A 190 -4.28 16.36 -12.83
C LEU A 190 -5.19 16.75 -14.01
N GLY A 191 -4.63 16.81 -15.21
CA GLY A 191 -5.36 17.12 -16.46
C GLY A 191 -5.58 15.89 -17.35
N PRO A 192 -6.28 16.02 -18.49
CA PRO A 192 -6.67 14.89 -19.34
C PRO A 192 -5.47 14.04 -19.82
N GLN A 193 -4.32 14.69 -20.02
CA GLN A 193 -3.06 14.06 -20.43
C GLN A 193 -2.53 13.00 -19.45
N ASN A 194 -2.95 13.04 -18.17
CA ASN A 194 -2.50 12.10 -17.14
C ASN A 194 -3.32 10.80 -17.13
N GLY A 195 -4.53 10.82 -17.71
CA GLY A 195 -5.45 9.67 -17.76
C GLY A 195 -4.84 8.38 -18.34
N PRO A 196 -4.25 8.41 -19.56
CA PRO A 196 -3.66 7.21 -20.18
C PRO A 196 -2.54 6.59 -19.35
N ARG A 197 -1.65 7.43 -18.79
CA ARG A 197 -0.50 6.95 -17.99
C ARG A 197 -0.98 6.31 -16.69
N LEU A 198 -1.94 6.94 -16.01
CA LEU A 198 -2.53 6.41 -14.80
C LEU A 198 -3.30 5.10 -15.06
N GLY A 199 -4.08 5.00 -16.14
CA GLY A 199 -4.76 3.75 -16.55
C GLY A 199 -3.79 2.58 -16.74
N SER A 200 -2.67 2.83 -17.42
CA SER A 200 -1.59 1.84 -17.59
C SER A 200 -1.01 1.38 -16.24
N ILE A 201 -0.75 2.31 -15.31
CA ILE A 201 -0.22 2.01 -13.97
C ILE A 201 -1.20 1.17 -13.15
N ILE A 202 -2.50 1.50 -13.18
CA ILE A 202 -3.53 0.70 -12.49
C ILE A 202 -3.58 -0.73 -13.04
N CYS A 203 -3.42 -0.91 -14.35
CA CYS A 203 -3.40 -2.25 -14.96
C CYS A 203 -2.15 -3.08 -14.63
N GLN A 204 -1.06 -2.46 -14.17
CA GLN A 204 0.22 -3.11 -13.87
C GLN A 204 0.56 -3.18 -12.38
N SER A 205 -0.22 -2.55 -11.51
CA SER A 205 0.03 -2.46 -10.07
C SER A 205 -0.98 -3.27 -9.25
N SER A 206 -0.83 -3.27 -7.92
CA SER A 206 -1.81 -3.83 -6.98
C SER A 206 -2.84 -2.80 -6.46
N ILE A 207 -2.94 -1.62 -7.09
CA ILE A 207 -3.83 -0.55 -6.64
C ILE A 207 -5.29 -0.96 -6.88
N CYS A 208 -6.06 -1.03 -5.79
CA CYS A 208 -7.47 -1.42 -5.78
C CYS A 208 -8.42 -0.30 -5.36
N GLU A 209 -7.89 0.80 -4.81
CA GLU A 209 -8.66 1.97 -4.40
C GLU A 209 -7.93 3.25 -4.83
N LEU A 210 -8.57 4.02 -5.72
CA LEU A 210 -8.00 5.19 -6.37
C LEU A 210 -8.89 6.42 -6.15
N HIS A 211 -8.33 7.45 -5.51
CA HIS A 211 -9.02 8.72 -5.25
C HIS A 211 -8.45 9.84 -6.11
N LEU A 212 -9.29 10.42 -6.96
CA LEU A 212 -8.94 11.47 -7.94
C LEU A 212 -9.89 12.67 -7.86
N ASP A 213 -10.70 12.78 -6.81
CA ASP A 213 -11.68 13.85 -6.66
C ASP A 213 -11.05 15.26 -6.77
N GLY A 214 -11.76 16.19 -7.38
CA GLY A 214 -11.33 17.60 -7.47
C GLY A 214 -10.14 17.87 -8.42
N ASN A 215 -9.86 16.96 -9.35
CA ASN A 215 -8.91 17.18 -10.43
C ASN A 215 -9.61 17.76 -11.68
N TYR A 216 -8.94 17.74 -12.84
CA TYR A 216 -9.46 18.29 -14.09
C TYR A 216 -9.21 17.33 -15.26
N LEU A 217 -9.45 16.03 -15.03
CA LEU A 217 -9.26 14.97 -16.04
C LEU A 217 -10.20 15.11 -17.24
N GLN A 218 -11.35 15.77 -17.08
CA GLN A 218 -12.41 15.88 -18.09
C GLN A 218 -12.89 14.50 -18.58
N CYS A 219 -13.72 14.48 -19.62
CA CYS A 219 -14.26 13.22 -20.16
C CYS A 219 -13.16 12.42 -20.86
N SER A 220 -12.30 13.04 -21.67
CA SER A 220 -11.25 12.31 -22.40
C SER A 220 -10.22 11.66 -21.47
N GLY A 221 -9.78 12.35 -20.41
CA GLY A 221 -8.83 11.80 -19.44
C GLY A 221 -9.45 10.68 -18.59
N ALA A 222 -10.72 10.82 -18.20
CA ALA A 222 -11.44 9.77 -17.48
C ALA A 222 -11.68 8.53 -18.37
N LEU A 223 -12.01 8.69 -19.66
CA LEU A 223 -12.09 7.57 -20.60
C LEU A 223 -10.73 6.90 -20.82
N ALA A 224 -9.66 7.68 -20.96
CA ALA A 224 -8.31 7.15 -21.15
C ALA A 224 -7.77 6.41 -19.91
N LEU A 225 -8.23 6.79 -18.71
CA LEU A 225 -8.02 6.03 -17.48
C LEU A 225 -8.79 4.70 -17.49
N LEU A 226 -10.07 4.73 -17.89
CA LEU A 226 -10.99 3.59 -17.79
C LEU A 226 -10.83 2.53 -18.89
N ARG A 227 -10.56 2.91 -20.15
CA ARG A 227 -10.41 1.99 -21.30
C ARG A 227 -9.46 0.82 -21.01
N PRO A 228 -8.18 1.01 -20.60
CA PRO A 228 -7.28 -0.12 -20.35
C PRO A 228 -7.72 -1.01 -19.18
N ILE A 229 -8.45 -0.44 -18.20
CA ILE A 229 -8.99 -1.19 -17.05
C ILE A 229 -10.13 -2.11 -17.50
N ALA A 230 -11.05 -1.59 -18.33
CA ALA A 230 -12.14 -2.36 -18.91
C ALA A 230 -11.63 -3.46 -19.85
N GLU A 231 -10.70 -3.14 -20.74
CA GLU A 231 -10.06 -4.10 -21.66
C GLU A 231 -9.39 -5.27 -20.90
N TYR A 232 -8.70 -4.98 -19.79
CA TYR A 232 -8.13 -6.03 -18.94
C TYR A 232 -9.21 -6.91 -18.30
N ALA A 233 -10.27 -6.30 -17.75
CA ALA A 233 -11.36 -7.04 -17.11
C ALA A 233 -12.06 -7.98 -18.10
N GLU A 234 -12.27 -7.54 -19.34
CA GLU A 234 -12.78 -8.38 -20.42
C GLU A 234 -11.86 -9.56 -20.76
N MET A 235 -10.55 -9.35 -20.86
CA MET A 235 -9.60 -10.42 -21.15
C MET A 235 -9.61 -11.50 -20.06
N GLN A 236 -9.64 -11.12 -18.79
CA GLN A 236 -9.77 -12.08 -17.68
C GLN A 236 -11.11 -12.84 -17.69
N GLY A 237 -12.19 -12.20 -18.12
CA GLY A 237 -13.49 -12.85 -18.29
C GLY A 237 -13.48 -13.92 -19.38
N LYS A 238 -12.69 -13.72 -20.45
CA LYS A 238 -12.56 -14.65 -21.59
C LYS A 238 -11.60 -15.83 -21.29
N ASP A 239 -10.62 -15.63 -20.40
CA ASP A 239 -9.67 -16.68 -19.97
C ASP A 239 -10.22 -17.59 -18.85
N GLN A 240 -11.40 -17.30 -18.28
CA GLN A 240 -12.11 -18.26 -17.43
C GLN A 240 -12.84 -19.31 -18.29
N PRO A 241 -12.46 -20.61 -18.25
CA PRO A 241 -13.20 -21.64 -18.98
C PRO A 241 -14.62 -21.79 -18.41
N ASP A 242 -15.60 -21.89 -19.30
CA ASP A 242 -17.03 -22.02 -19.01
C ASP A 242 -17.37 -23.20 -18.08
N THR A 243 -17.31 -22.98 -16.76
CA THR A 243 -17.82 -23.94 -15.76
C THR A 243 -19.36 -23.89 -15.64
N ARG A 244 -20.05 -23.06 -16.43
CA ARG A 244 -21.52 -22.90 -16.38
C ARG A 244 -22.31 -23.91 -17.22
N ASN A 245 -21.67 -24.66 -18.12
CA ASN A 245 -22.34 -25.66 -18.95
C ASN A 245 -21.92 -27.10 -18.61
N SER A 246 -22.35 -27.59 -17.44
CA SER A 246 -22.31 -29.02 -17.09
C SER A 246 -23.37 -29.37 -16.02
N PRO A 247 -24.66 -29.50 -16.39
CA PRO A 247 -25.74 -29.83 -15.45
C PRO A 247 -25.75 -31.34 -15.11
N GLN A 248 -24.65 -31.89 -14.58
CA GLN A 248 -24.60 -33.30 -14.17
C GLN A 248 -23.50 -33.66 -13.14
N GLN A 249 -23.30 -32.84 -12.10
CA GLN A 249 -22.38 -33.23 -11.00
C GLN A 249 -22.87 -32.89 -9.57
N LEU A 250 -24.17 -33.00 -9.32
CA LEU A 250 -24.79 -32.90 -7.98
C LEU A 250 -25.40 -34.20 -7.43
N GLN A 251 -25.20 -35.34 -8.10
CA GLN A 251 -25.71 -36.66 -7.65
C GLN A 251 -24.66 -37.77 -7.77
N ALA A 252 -23.52 -37.64 -7.06
CA ALA A 252 -22.51 -38.71 -6.96
C ALA A 252 -21.75 -38.76 -5.61
N GLN A 253 -22.24 -38.09 -4.55
CA GLN A 253 -21.60 -38.08 -3.22
C GLN A 253 -22.43 -38.72 -2.10
N GLN A 254 -23.49 -39.47 -2.42
CA GLN A 254 -24.15 -40.37 -1.47
C GLN A 254 -24.30 -41.76 -2.08
N ARG A 255 -23.92 -42.78 -1.29
CA ARG A 255 -23.84 -44.24 -1.58
C ARG A 255 -22.57 -44.72 -2.31
N ALA A 256 -21.55 -45.08 -1.54
CA ALA A 256 -20.75 -46.32 -1.72
C ALA A 256 -19.77 -46.56 -0.55
N SER A 257 -20.25 -46.51 0.69
CA SER A 257 -19.46 -46.89 1.87
C SER A 257 -19.75 -48.36 2.26
N SER A 258 -19.16 -49.32 1.55
CA SER A 258 -19.18 -50.73 2.00
C SER A 258 -18.16 -51.65 1.29
N THR A 259 -17.37 -52.35 2.12
CA THR A 259 -16.87 -53.73 1.96
C THR A 259 -15.86 -54.13 0.88
N SER A 260 -14.66 -54.49 1.38
CA SER A 260 -14.03 -55.82 1.26
C SER A 260 -13.10 -56.15 0.09
N ASN A 261 -11.80 -56.20 0.43
CA ASN A 261 -10.82 -57.26 0.15
C ASN A 261 -11.07 -58.23 -1.02
N ARG A 262 -10.10 -58.31 -1.94
CA ARG A 262 -9.55 -59.63 -2.35
C ARG A 262 -8.08 -59.57 -2.79
N ILE A 263 -7.37 -60.65 -2.46
CA ILE A 263 -5.95 -60.91 -2.71
C ILE A 263 -5.78 -61.64 -4.05
N THR A 264 -4.74 -61.32 -4.84
CA THR A 264 -4.05 -62.28 -5.72
C THR A 264 -2.61 -61.85 -6.08
N LYS A 265 -1.65 -62.70 -5.67
CA LYS A 265 -0.28 -62.93 -6.22
C LYS A 265 -0.29 -64.33 -6.90
N PRO A 266 0.80 -64.93 -7.45
CA PRO A 266 2.24 -64.54 -7.55
C PRO A 266 2.60 -64.08 -9.00
N SER A 267 3.78 -64.22 -9.62
CA SER A 267 5.16 -64.73 -9.35
C SER A 267 6.16 -63.93 -10.23
N GLY A 268 7.49 -64.12 -10.28
CA GLY A 268 8.50 -64.89 -9.52
C GLY A 268 9.92 -64.56 -10.03
N ALA A 269 10.98 -65.06 -9.35
CA ALA A 269 12.43 -64.96 -9.68
C ALA A 269 13.05 -63.51 -9.76
N GLU A 270 14.03 -63.13 -8.91
CA GLU A 270 15.48 -63.43 -8.98
C GLU A 270 16.18 -62.84 -10.24
N THR A 271 17.32 -62.12 -10.19
CA THR A 271 18.30 -61.75 -9.15
C THR A 271 18.93 -60.37 -9.50
N GLY A 272 19.82 -59.82 -8.65
CA GLY A 272 20.83 -58.82 -9.11
C GLY A 272 20.93 -57.53 -8.29
N LYS A 273 22.13 -57.26 -7.75
CA LYS A 273 22.48 -55.98 -7.10
C LYS A 273 22.98 -54.98 -8.15
N THR A 274 22.64 -53.70 -8.04
CA THR A 274 23.58 -52.57 -8.25
C THR A 274 22.97 -51.21 -7.88
N ALA A 275 23.83 -50.20 -7.72
CA ALA A 275 23.53 -48.88 -7.20
C ALA A 275 22.77 -47.97 -8.18
N SER A 276 21.93 -47.05 -7.65
CA SER A 276 21.92 -45.61 -7.98
C SER A 276 20.72 -44.93 -7.31
N GLY A 277 20.98 -44.04 -6.35
CA GLY A 277 19.95 -43.27 -5.65
C GLY A 277 19.38 -42.15 -6.51
N LYS A 278 18.40 -42.44 -7.37
CA LYS A 278 17.70 -41.43 -8.17
C LYS A 278 16.91 -40.45 -7.29
N GLU A 279 17.41 -39.22 -7.28
CA GLU A 279 16.71 -37.95 -7.21
C GLU A 279 15.19 -37.99 -6.93
N ARG A 280 14.81 -37.68 -5.69
CA ARG A 280 13.40 -37.51 -5.31
C ARG A 280 12.83 -36.23 -5.96
N ARG A 281 12.15 -36.40 -7.10
CA ARG A 281 11.27 -35.38 -7.69
C ARG A 281 10.25 -34.88 -6.65
N LYS A 282 10.54 -33.75 -6.00
CA LYS A 282 9.52 -32.99 -5.28
C LYS A 282 8.48 -32.54 -6.30
N LYS A 283 7.24 -33.03 -6.19
CA LYS A 283 6.10 -32.46 -6.90
C LYS A 283 6.09 -30.96 -6.59
N GLY A 284 6.35 -30.14 -7.60
CA GLY A 284 6.21 -28.70 -7.48
C GLY A 284 4.77 -28.39 -7.13
N ILE A 285 4.53 -27.88 -5.92
CA ILE A 285 3.35 -27.08 -5.66
C ILE A 285 3.45 -25.95 -6.67
N LYS A 286 2.55 -25.91 -7.66
CA LYS A 286 2.40 -24.73 -8.51
C LYS A 286 2.09 -23.59 -7.54
N LYS A 287 3.07 -22.71 -7.30
CA LYS A 287 2.75 -21.39 -6.78
C LYS A 287 1.77 -20.82 -7.79
N ILE A 288 0.54 -20.60 -7.34
CA ILE A 288 -0.33 -19.64 -8.02
C ILE A 288 0.49 -18.36 -8.01
N LYS A 289 0.91 -17.94 -9.20
CA LYS A 289 1.52 -16.64 -9.38
C LYS A 289 0.33 -15.70 -9.25
N ASP A 290 0.18 -15.09 -8.09
CA ASP A 290 -0.83 -14.04 -7.89
C ASP A 290 -0.54 -12.96 -8.92
N SER A 291 -1.30 -13.01 -10.02
CA SER A 291 -1.07 -12.18 -11.19
C SER A 291 -1.60 -10.80 -10.86
N ALA A 292 -0.68 -9.87 -10.71
CA ALA A 292 -0.96 -8.45 -10.74
C ALA A 292 -1.85 -8.13 -11.96
N GLY A 293 -2.91 -7.39 -11.68
CA GLY A 293 -3.92 -6.92 -12.62
C GLY A 293 -4.72 -5.81 -11.93
N PRO A 294 -5.48 -5.00 -12.69
CA PRO A 294 -6.33 -3.97 -12.14
C PRO A 294 -7.45 -4.59 -11.30
N TRP A 295 -7.17 -4.74 -10.00
CA TRP A 295 -8.16 -5.05 -8.97
C TRP A 295 -8.89 -3.78 -8.53
N LEU A 296 -9.19 -2.84 -9.43
CA LEU A 296 -9.76 -1.55 -9.06
C LEU A 296 -11.22 -1.73 -8.59
N VAL A 297 -11.39 -1.88 -7.27
CA VAL A 297 -12.68 -2.06 -6.59
C VAL A 297 -13.36 -0.71 -6.36
N LYS A 298 -12.57 0.34 -6.11
CA LYS A 298 -13.10 1.70 -5.85
C LYS A 298 -12.37 2.76 -6.67
N LEU A 299 -13.15 3.60 -7.31
CA LEU A 299 -12.69 4.74 -8.07
C LEU A 299 -13.52 5.97 -7.68
N TYR A 300 -12.85 7.01 -7.21
CA TYR A 300 -13.48 8.28 -6.85
C TYR A 300 -13.05 9.35 -7.85
N LEU A 301 -14.01 9.86 -8.62
CA LEU A 301 -13.84 10.77 -9.75
C LEU A 301 -14.74 12.01 -9.64
N ALA A 302 -15.21 12.37 -8.45
CA ALA A 302 -16.05 13.56 -8.27
C ALA A 302 -15.29 14.83 -8.70
N ASP A 303 -16.03 15.86 -9.10
CA ASP A 303 -15.49 17.20 -9.41
C ASP A 303 -14.36 17.23 -10.46
N ASN A 304 -14.33 16.27 -11.40
CA ASN A 304 -13.29 16.16 -12.45
C ASN A 304 -13.60 16.90 -13.76
N GLY A 305 -14.69 17.67 -13.82
CA GLY A 305 -15.15 18.31 -15.07
C GLY A 305 -15.83 17.35 -16.06
N ILE A 306 -16.39 16.24 -15.55
CA ILE A 306 -17.15 15.24 -16.31
C ILE A 306 -18.65 15.61 -16.31
N ASP A 307 -18.95 16.89 -16.57
CA ASP A 307 -20.29 17.48 -16.44
C ASP A 307 -20.68 18.36 -17.64
N GLY A 308 -19.91 18.32 -18.73
CA GLY A 308 -20.12 19.15 -19.91
C GLY A 308 -19.68 20.62 -19.76
N LYS A 309 -19.30 21.08 -18.56
CA LYS A 309 -18.79 22.45 -18.33
C LYS A 309 -17.27 22.57 -18.50
N GLY A 310 -16.59 21.46 -18.73
CA GLY A 310 -15.17 21.41 -19.12
C GLY A 310 -14.91 21.96 -20.52
N LYS A 311 -13.63 21.96 -20.93
CA LYS A 311 -13.20 22.44 -22.26
C LYS A 311 -13.76 21.61 -23.43
N GLU A 312 -14.19 20.38 -23.14
CA GLU A 312 -14.74 19.43 -24.12
C GLU A 312 -16.24 19.66 -24.40
N GLY A 313 -16.91 20.49 -23.60
CA GLY A 313 -18.33 20.81 -23.74
C GLY A 313 -19.26 19.60 -23.58
N GLU A 314 -20.51 19.76 -24.00
CA GLU A 314 -21.50 18.66 -24.00
C GLU A 314 -21.13 17.52 -24.96
N ASN A 315 -20.36 17.79 -26.02
CA ASN A 315 -19.90 16.76 -26.97
C ASN A 315 -19.02 15.71 -26.28
N GLY A 316 -18.09 16.14 -25.42
CA GLY A 316 -17.27 15.20 -24.63
C GLY A 316 -18.09 14.38 -23.64
N LEU A 317 -19.12 14.98 -23.03
CA LEU A 317 -20.05 14.28 -22.14
C LEU A 317 -20.92 13.26 -22.89
N LEU A 318 -21.32 13.58 -24.13
CA LEU A 318 -22.06 12.65 -24.99
C LEU A 318 -21.21 11.43 -25.36
N GLU A 319 -19.95 11.61 -25.77
CA GLU A 319 -19.03 10.49 -26.02
C GLU A 319 -18.80 9.66 -24.73
N PHE A 320 -18.62 10.33 -23.59
CA PHE A 320 -18.44 9.69 -22.28
C PHE A 320 -19.61 8.79 -21.89
N THR A 321 -20.83 9.34 -21.96
CA THR A 321 -22.05 8.62 -21.58
C THR A 321 -22.38 7.51 -22.57
N GLN A 322 -22.09 7.70 -23.86
CA GLN A 322 -22.20 6.62 -24.84
C GLN A 322 -21.26 5.46 -24.47
N ILE A 323 -19.96 5.70 -24.27
CA ILE A 323 -19.00 4.62 -23.99
C ILE A 323 -19.32 3.86 -22.70
N LEU A 324 -19.92 4.51 -21.68
CA LEU A 324 -20.30 3.84 -20.43
C LEU A 324 -21.66 3.12 -20.45
N THR A 325 -22.42 3.18 -21.54
CA THR A 325 -23.77 2.59 -21.63
C THR A 325 -23.90 1.40 -22.59
N TRP A 326 -22.80 0.96 -23.21
CA TRP A 326 -22.70 -0.25 -24.04
C TRP A 326 -21.96 -1.39 -23.31
#